data_AF-A0A0J9EVR4-F1
#
_entry.id   AF-A0A0J9EVR4-F1
#
_cell.length_a   1.000
_cell.length_b   1.000
_cell.length_c   1.000
_cell.angle_alpha   90.00
_cell.angle_beta   90.00
_cell.angle_gamma   90.00
#
_symmetry.space_group_name_H-M   'P 1'
#
loop_
_entity.id
_entity.type
_entity.pdbx_description
1 polymer ?
#
loop_
_entity_poly.entity_id
_entity_poly.type
_entity_poly.pdbx_seq_one_letter_code
_entity_poly.pdbx_strand_id
1 'polypeptide(L)'
;MVSPSAARSAASPASTTNHRSPFALRYKKQPHYAGFPLKTSVRYGTIATAFGATAGIFAVFFFGEVPRVRKDILMNIPVIGGYWERSIPPEDNPF
;
A
#
# COMPACT_ATOMS: atom_id res chain seq x y z
N MET A 1 47.07 -11.92 69.57
CA MET A 1 47.26 -10.99 68.42
C MET A 1 47.51 -11.83 67.17
N VAL A 2 46.50 -12.08 66.34
CA VAL A 2 46.57 -12.18 64.87
C VAL A 2 45.12 -12.00 64.37
N SER A 3 44.93 -11.00 63.53
CA SER A 3 43.66 -10.62 62.91
C SER A 3 43.32 -11.59 61.76
N PRO A 4 42.06 -12.01 61.55
CA PRO A 4 41.69 -12.65 60.30
C PRO A 4 41.61 -11.57 59.22
N SER A 5 42.54 -11.69 58.27
CA SER A 5 42.62 -10.91 57.04
C SER A 5 41.32 -11.00 56.25
N ALA A 6 40.87 -9.84 55.77
CA ALA A 6 39.75 -9.66 54.89
C ALA A 6 39.86 -10.58 53.65
N ALA A 7 39.07 -11.66 53.64
CA ALA A 7 38.82 -12.44 52.44
C ALA A 7 37.90 -11.64 51.52
N ARG A 8 38.54 -10.78 50.72
CA ARG A 8 38.24 -10.45 49.32
C ARG A 8 36.77 -10.62 48.89
N SER A 9 36.10 -9.47 48.80
CA SER A 9 35.16 -9.06 47.76
C SER A 9 34.61 -10.17 46.88
N ALA A 10 33.40 -10.62 47.20
CA ALA A 10 32.54 -11.34 46.28
C ALA A 10 32.30 -10.49 45.02
N ALA A 11 32.73 -11.03 43.88
CA ALA A 11 32.25 -10.80 42.52
C ALA A 11 31.54 -9.46 42.24
N SER A 12 32.28 -8.48 41.69
CA SER A 12 31.66 -7.43 40.88
C SER A 12 30.96 -8.10 39.69
N PRO A 13 29.68 -7.79 39.38
CA PRO A 13 29.07 -8.28 38.17
C PRO A 13 29.80 -7.60 37.02
N ALA A 14 30.48 -8.39 36.20
CA ALA A 14 31.08 -7.90 34.97
C ALA A 14 29.98 -7.18 34.17
N SER A 15 30.10 -5.86 34.07
CA SER A 15 29.31 -5.05 33.18
C SER A 15 29.52 -5.62 31.78
N THR A 16 28.52 -6.34 31.27
CA THR A 16 28.52 -6.86 29.91
C THR A 16 28.33 -5.68 28.97
N THR A 17 29.42 -4.92 28.77
CA THR A 17 29.55 -3.99 27.67
C THR A 17 29.35 -4.81 26.40
N ASN A 18 28.20 -4.61 25.77
CA ASN A 18 27.85 -5.22 24.48
C ASN A 18 28.79 -4.64 23.42
N HIS A 19 30.02 -5.17 23.35
CA HIS A 19 30.97 -4.89 22.29
C HIS A 19 30.41 -5.47 20.98
N ARG A 20 29.76 -4.62 20.20
CA ARG A 20 29.23 -4.98 18.88
C ARG A 20 30.32 -4.70 17.86
N SER A 21 30.88 -5.74 17.24
CA SER A 21 31.94 -5.59 16.25
C SER A 21 31.46 -4.73 15.06
N PRO A 22 32.27 -3.78 14.56
CA PRO A 22 31.89 -2.92 13.44
C PRO A 22 31.64 -3.69 12.14
N PHE A 23 32.16 -4.92 12.04
CA PHE A 23 31.99 -5.81 10.89
C PHE A 23 30.84 -6.82 11.03
N ALA A 24 30.02 -6.74 12.09
CA ALA A 24 28.87 -7.64 12.23
C ALA A 24 27.75 -7.24 11.25
N LEU A 25 27.30 -8.20 10.44
CA LEU A 25 26.09 -8.08 9.62
C LEU A 25 24.89 -7.70 10.49
N ARG A 26 24.38 -6.47 10.30
CA ARG A 26 23.19 -5.99 11.01
C ARG A 26 21.94 -6.42 10.26
N TYR A 27 21.49 -7.65 10.50
CA TYR A 27 20.22 -8.13 9.96
C TYR A 27 19.05 -7.38 10.62
N LYS A 28 18.25 -6.67 9.82
CA LYS A 28 16.96 -6.11 10.24
C LYS A 28 15.86 -7.05 9.77
N LYS A 29 15.04 -7.55 10.70
CA LYS A 29 13.88 -8.37 10.34
C LYS A 29 12.93 -7.52 9.50
N GLN A 30 12.73 -7.91 8.25
CA GLN A 30 11.78 -7.26 7.38
C GLN A 30 10.37 -7.76 7.74
N PRO A 31 9.36 -6.88 7.83
CA PRO A 31 8.00 -7.34 8.06
C PRO A 31 7.51 -8.11 6.82
N HIS A 32 7.06 -9.35 7.05
CA HIS A 32 6.46 -10.21 6.04
C HIS A 32 5.01 -10.48 6.45
N TYR A 33 4.09 -10.44 5.47
CA TYR A 33 2.70 -10.80 5.66
C TYR A 33 2.34 -11.89 4.66
N ALA A 34 1.83 -13.03 5.14
CA ALA A 34 1.50 -14.20 4.32
C ALA A 34 2.63 -14.65 3.37
N GLY A 35 3.89 -14.52 3.79
CA GLY A 35 5.07 -14.86 2.98
C GLY A 35 5.57 -13.74 2.05
N PHE A 36 4.83 -12.64 1.89
CA PHE A 36 5.24 -11.51 1.06
C PHE A 36 5.95 -10.43 1.89
N PRO A 37 7.18 -10.02 1.50
CA PRO A 37 7.82 -8.85 2.10
C PRO A 37 7.04 -7.58 1.73
N LEU A 38 6.86 -6.69 2.70
CA LEU A 38 6.10 -5.44 2.50
C LEU A 38 6.60 -4.62 1.30
N LYS A 39 7.92 -4.58 1.08
CA LYS A 39 8.55 -3.91 -0.07
C LYS A 39 8.07 -4.45 -1.41
N THR A 40 7.87 -5.76 -1.50
CA THR A 40 7.42 -6.44 -2.72
C THR A 40 5.94 -6.18 -2.97
N SER A 41 5.12 -6.22 -1.93
CA SER A 41 3.68 -5.90 -2.03
C SER A 41 3.45 -4.47 -2.51
N VAL A 42 4.21 -3.50 -1.99
CA VAL A 42 4.13 -2.10 -2.46
C VAL A 42 4.49 -1.99 -3.94
N ARG A 43 5.57 -2.66 -4.37
CA ARG A 43 6.00 -2.62 -5.78
C ARG A 43 4.95 -3.21 -6.73
N TYR A 44 4.33 -4.34 -6.38
CA TYR A 44 3.27 -4.91 -7.21
C TYR A 44 1.99 -4.09 -7.12
N GLY A 45 1.69 -3.52 -5.96
CA GLY A 45 0.58 -2.59 -5.78
C GLY A 45 0.68 -1.39 -6.71
N THR A 46 1.85 -0.74 -6.81
CA THR A 46 2.02 0.42 -7.71
C THR A 46 1.83 0.05 -9.19
N ILE A 47 2.33 -1.12 -9.61
CA ILE A 47 2.13 -1.63 -10.97
C ILE A 47 0.65 -1.92 -11.21
N ALA A 48 -0.01 -2.62 -10.29
CA ALA A 48 -1.43 -2.96 -10.38
C ALA A 48 -2.32 -1.70 -10.44
N THR A 49 -1.97 -0.63 -9.72
CA THR A 49 -2.68 0.64 -9.79
C THR A 49 -2.64 1.25 -11.19
N ALA A 50 -1.49 1.21 -11.87
CA ALA A 50 -1.38 1.72 -13.24
C ALA A 50 -2.28 0.93 -14.20
N PHE A 51 -2.23 -0.39 -14.13
CA PHE A 51 -3.10 -1.25 -14.94
C PHE A 51 -4.58 -1.05 -14.60
N GLY A 52 -4.93 -0.96 -13.32
CA GLY A 52 -6.30 -0.73 -12.87
C GLY A 52 -6.86 0.60 -13.35
N ALA A 53 -6.07 1.67 -13.32
CA ALA A 53 -6.46 2.97 -13.84
C ALA A 53 -6.72 2.91 -15.36
N THR A 54 -5.78 2.36 -16.13
CA THR A 54 -5.94 2.25 -17.58
C THR A 54 -7.10 1.34 -17.96
N ALA A 55 -7.24 0.19 -17.31
CA ALA A 55 -8.34 -0.74 -17.55
C ALA A 55 -9.70 -0.15 -17.15
N GLY A 56 -9.75 0.61 -16.05
CA GLY A 56 -10.96 1.31 -15.62
C GLY A 56 -11.40 2.37 -16.62
N ILE A 57 -10.49 3.21 -17.10
CA ILE A 57 -10.77 4.20 -18.14
C ILE A 57 -11.26 3.48 -19.41
N PHE A 58 -10.53 2.47 -19.87
CA PHE A 58 -10.91 1.68 -21.03
C PHE A 58 -12.32 1.08 -20.90
N ALA A 59 -12.64 0.48 -19.75
CA ALA A 59 -13.95 -0.11 -19.49
C ALA A 59 -15.07 0.94 -19.53
N VAL A 60 -14.87 2.11 -18.93
CA VAL A 60 -15.85 3.20 -18.95
C VAL A 60 -16.14 3.67 -20.38
N PHE A 61 -15.12 3.79 -21.23
CA PHE A 61 -15.32 4.15 -22.64
C PHE A 61 -15.96 3.02 -23.46
N PHE A 62 -15.51 1.78 -23.27
CA PHE A 62 -16.04 0.63 -23.99
C PHE A 62 -17.51 0.35 -23.65
N PHE A 63 -17.89 0.48 -22.38
CA PHE A 63 -19.28 0.31 -21.94
C PHE A 63 -20.11 1.60 -22.01
N GLY A 64 -19.58 2.70 -22.57
CA GLY A 64 -20.31 3.97 -22.71
C GLY A 64 -21.59 3.88 -23.57
N GLU A 65 -21.75 2.82 -24.36
CA GLU A 65 -22.99 2.56 -25.10
C GLU A 65 -24.12 2.06 -24.19
N VAL A 66 -23.78 1.39 -23.08
CA VAL A 66 -24.74 0.90 -22.09
C VAL A 66 -25.39 2.11 -21.40
N PRO A 67 -26.73 2.26 -21.47
CA PRO A 67 -27.42 3.44 -20.93
C PRO A 67 -27.09 3.75 -19.46
N ARG A 68 -26.86 2.70 -18.65
CA ARG A 68 -26.51 2.83 -17.24
C ARG A 68 -25.13 3.45 -17.02
N VAL A 69 -24.10 2.96 -17.71
CA VAL A 69 -22.72 3.50 -17.60
C VAL A 69 -22.67 4.94 -18.09
N ARG A 70 -23.39 5.24 -19.18
CA ARG A 70 -23.47 6.60 -19.71
C ARG A 70 -24.07 7.59 -18.73
N LYS A 71 -25.26 7.27 -18.19
CA LYS A 71 -25.99 8.15 -17.26
C LYS A 71 -25.30 8.28 -15.89
N ASP A 72 -24.77 7.17 -15.37
CA ASP A 72 -24.26 7.16 -13.99
C ASP A 72 -22.80 7.62 -13.89
N ILE A 73 -21.98 7.40 -14.93
CA ILE A 73 -20.55 7.73 -14.91
C ILE A 73 -20.22 8.87 -15.86
N LEU A 74 -20.49 8.71 -17.15
CA LEU A 74 -20.02 9.66 -18.18
C LEU A 74 -20.73 11.02 -18.11
N MET A 75 -22.04 11.04 -17.85
CA MET A 75 -22.81 12.30 -17.68
C MET A 75 -22.47 13.05 -16.39
N ASN A 76 -21.91 12.36 -15.38
CA ASN A 76 -21.54 12.97 -14.10
C ASN A 76 -20.14 13.61 -14.11
N ILE A 77 -19.43 13.60 -15.24
CA ILE A 77 -18.13 14.26 -15.36
C ILE A 77 -18.36 15.78 -15.54
N PRO A 78 -17.87 16.63 -14.60
CA PRO A 78 -18.01 18.07 -14.75
C PRO A 78 -17.29 18.52 -16.04
N VAL A 79 -17.84 19.51 -16.74
CA VAL A 79 -17.40 20.03 -18.04
C VAL A 79 -17.84 19.23 -19.25
N ILE A 80 -17.63 17.91 -19.30
CA ILE A 80 -17.85 17.14 -20.53
C ILE A 80 -19.13 16.29 -20.52
N GLY A 81 -19.79 16.10 -19.38
CA GLY A 81 -20.95 15.20 -19.25
C GLY A 81 -22.10 15.44 -20.24
N GLY A 82 -22.35 16.70 -20.63
CA GLY A 82 -23.38 17.06 -21.61
C GLY A 82 -23.13 16.51 -23.02
N TYR A 83 -21.88 16.18 -23.39
CA TYR A 83 -21.59 15.57 -24.70
C TYR A 83 -22.16 14.15 -24.83
N TRP A 84 -22.37 13.45 -23.73
CA TRP A 84 -22.95 12.11 -23.71
C TRP A 84 -24.49 12.13 -23.59
N GLU A 85 -25.10 13.31 -23.57
CA GLU A 85 -26.55 13.48 -23.52
C GLU A 85 -27.21 13.10 -24.83
N ARG A 86 -28.05 12.07 -24.78
CA ARG A 86 -28.95 11.68 -25.87
C ARG A 86 -30.34 12.15 -25.51
N SER A 87 -30.60 13.43 -25.79
CA SER A 87 -31.94 14.00 -25.79
C SER A 87 -32.70 13.45 -26.99
N ILE A 88 -33.74 12.66 -26.73
CA ILE A 88 -34.76 12.32 -27.74
C ILE A 88 -35.94 13.24 -27.45
N PRO A 89 -36.37 14.08 -28.41
CA PRO A 89 -37.57 14.90 -28.26
C PRO A 89 -38.76 14.01 -27.91
N PRO A 90 -39.63 14.38 -26.94
CA PRO A 90 -40.79 13.56 -26.56
C PRO A 90 -41.73 13.27 -27.74
N GLU A 91 -41.76 14.17 -28.71
CA GLU A 91 -42.53 14.11 -29.95
C GLU A 91 -42.03 13.06 -30.97
N ASP A 92 -40.74 12.70 -30.92
CA ASP A 92 -40.13 11.65 -31.75
C ASP A 92 -40.11 10.27 -31.06
N ASN A 93 -40.71 10.16 -29.87
CA ASN A 93 -40.75 8.92 -29.11
C ASN A 93 -42.12 8.25 -29.24
N PRO A 94 -42.24 7.11 -29.94
CA PRO A 94 -43.50 6.38 -30.08
C PRO A 94 -43.92 5.57 -28.84
N PHE A 95 -43.22 5.69 -27.69
CA PHE A 95 -43.53 5.01 -26.41
C PHE A 95 -43.37 5.90 -25.18
#